data_AF-A0A7G2C293-F1
#
_entry.id   AF-A0A7G2C293-F1
#
_cell.length_a   1.000
_cell.length_b   1.000
_cell.length_c   1.000
_cell.angle_alpha   90.00
_cell.angle_beta   90.00
_cell.angle_gamma   90.00
#
_symmetry.space_group_name_H-M   'P 1'
#
loop_
_entity.id
_entity.type
_entity.pdbx_description
1 polymer ?
#
loop_
_entity_poly.entity_id
_entity_poly.type
_entity_poly.pdbx_seq_one_letter_code
_entity_poly.pdbx_strand_id
1 'polypeptide(L)'
;MNILRTGALLLLLMLTILTTTVRSACISNISMSPRWCAEYYKCDVAMTYDLEHGACMCNGTAASIKQYDENCVGYFVRQTQARCDLVDYSSVLASCVICHTGYAMSDPLTVNEYQYTYKCVPRIEHCVSHSKHLTCNSCDTDFTPTMDLSACVRRIPQCTAYNADGTCQKCSTGDSLSADGKTCGPAISGCVTYGPNNTCVRCNKDMILVNNTACVNIPDSSSHSDTDTIVMCSGNYSHAEDGEVCVPTITQCNLHLSDGTCEKCHAGSAPSKDKKACVTRISGCSIHNTDGTCHTCTVNFVLTANSTACTERIDKKEEPEKQEEKKSGFPWWAILIIVLGSLLLIAGVVVLVCCVCKRTNKDKQTSATQSRKGSTLSKSTSSRSSGRSGSSGSFSSRSSSSSSRSSRSSSSRSSGSRSSSSRSSGSSVSFTD
;
A
#
# COMPACT_ATOMS: atom_id res chain seq x y z
N MET A 1 -71.33 0.45 61.21
CA MET A 1 -71.60 0.34 59.75
C MET A 1 -70.41 0.66 58.83
N ASN A 2 -69.24 1.11 59.31
CA ASN A 2 -68.16 1.56 58.40
C ASN A 2 -67.12 0.49 57.99
N ILE A 3 -67.04 -0.66 58.66
CA ILE A 3 -66.01 -1.69 58.40
C ILE A 3 -66.37 -2.57 57.19
N LEU A 4 -67.67 -2.80 56.91
CA LEU A 4 -68.11 -3.58 55.74
C LEU A 4 -67.92 -2.83 54.41
N ARG A 5 -67.94 -1.49 54.44
CA ARG A 5 -67.84 -0.64 53.24
C ARG A 5 -66.39 -0.53 52.72
N THR A 6 -65.40 -0.52 53.61
CA THR A 6 -63.98 -0.48 53.24
C THR A 6 -63.48 -1.82 52.70
N GLY A 7 -63.94 -2.94 53.28
CA GLY A 7 -63.61 -4.28 52.78
C GLY A 7 -64.09 -4.52 51.35
N ALA A 8 -65.33 -4.12 51.03
CA ALA A 8 -65.87 -4.21 49.67
C ALA A 8 -65.11 -3.31 48.67
N LEU A 9 -64.72 -2.10 49.09
CA LEU A 9 -63.94 -1.19 48.22
C LEU A 9 -62.54 -1.73 47.94
N LEU A 10 -61.85 -2.30 48.95
CA LEU A 10 -60.55 -2.95 48.75
C LEU A 10 -60.66 -4.17 47.83
N LEU A 11 -61.69 -5.01 47.98
CA LEU A 11 -61.88 -6.17 47.10
C LEU A 11 -62.15 -5.74 45.65
N LEU A 12 -62.94 -4.67 45.43
CA LEU A 12 -63.18 -4.11 44.10
C LEU A 12 -61.92 -3.46 43.50
N LEU A 13 -61.10 -2.76 44.28
CA LEU A 13 -59.80 -2.24 43.84
C LEU A 13 -58.81 -3.36 43.50
N MET A 14 -58.76 -4.43 44.30
CA MET A 14 -57.88 -5.58 44.01
C MET A 14 -58.38 -6.39 42.80
N LEU A 15 -59.71 -6.52 42.59
CA LEU A 15 -60.24 -7.12 41.36
C LEU A 15 -59.93 -6.29 40.11
N THR A 16 -60.05 -4.96 40.16
CA THR A 16 -59.77 -4.11 38.98
C THR A 16 -58.29 -4.07 38.64
N ILE A 17 -57.40 -4.13 39.64
CA ILE A 17 -55.95 -4.26 39.43
C ILE A 17 -55.57 -5.62 38.84
N LEU A 18 -56.31 -6.70 39.12
CA LEU A 18 -56.08 -8.01 38.49
C LEU A 18 -56.58 -8.10 37.03
N THR A 19 -57.52 -7.23 36.60
CA THR A 19 -58.06 -7.27 35.24
C THR A 19 -57.39 -6.31 34.26
N THR A 20 -56.58 -5.36 34.72
CA THR A 20 -55.68 -4.60 33.82
C THR A 20 -54.46 -5.45 33.47
N THR A 21 -54.69 -6.59 32.81
CA THR A 21 -53.70 -7.09 31.86
C THR A 21 -53.55 -6.01 30.82
N VAL A 22 -52.42 -5.30 30.85
CA VAL A 22 -52.02 -4.46 29.75
C VAL A 22 -51.87 -5.40 28.56
N ARG A 23 -52.89 -5.46 27.71
CA ARG A 23 -52.78 -6.03 26.38
C ARG A 23 -51.75 -5.16 25.67
N SER A 24 -50.49 -5.57 25.74
CA SER A 24 -49.45 -5.03 24.88
C SER A 24 -49.98 -5.13 23.46
N ALA A 25 -50.11 -4.00 22.78
CA ALA A 25 -50.50 -4.03 21.38
C ALA A 25 -49.36 -4.70 20.60
N CYS A 26 -49.67 -5.71 19.79
CA CYS A 26 -48.68 -6.25 18.85
C CYS A 26 -48.34 -5.13 17.86
N ILE A 27 -47.13 -4.58 17.96
CA ILE A 27 -46.62 -3.62 16.98
C ILE A 27 -46.08 -4.43 15.80
N SER A 28 -47.00 -4.85 14.93
CA SER A 28 -46.66 -5.21 13.56
C SER A 28 -47.06 -4.05 12.65
N ASN A 29 -46.11 -3.54 11.87
CA ASN A 29 -46.40 -2.56 10.83
C ASN A 29 -46.98 -3.21 9.55
N ILE A 30 -47.14 -4.54 9.53
CA ILE A 30 -47.62 -5.30 8.37
C ILE A 30 -48.93 -6.03 8.71
N SER A 31 -49.95 -5.82 7.87
CA SER A 31 -51.19 -6.60 7.93
C SER A 31 -50.96 -8.02 7.39
N MET A 32 -50.64 -8.95 8.29
CA MET A 32 -50.57 -10.37 7.99
C MET A 32 -51.96 -10.85 7.56
N SER A 33 -52.10 -11.06 6.26
CA SER A 33 -53.34 -11.40 5.57
C SER A 33 -53.13 -12.61 4.67
N PRO A 34 -54.19 -13.29 4.20
CA PRO A 34 -54.05 -14.38 3.23
C PRO A 34 -53.25 -14.01 1.97
N ARG A 35 -53.30 -12.74 1.53
CA ARG A 35 -52.49 -12.21 0.42
C ARG A 35 -51.01 -12.13 0.78
N TRP A 36 -50.69 -11.58 1.96
CA TRP A 36 -49.32 -11.55 2.48
C TRP A 36 -48.76 -12.98 2.63
N CYS A 37 -49.54 -13.90 3.20
CA CYS A 37 -49.16 -15.30 3.28
C CYS A 37 -48.91 -15.93 1.89
N ALA A 38 -49.76 -15.64 0.90
CA ALA A 38 -49.60 -16.14 -0.46
C ALA A 38 -48.37 -15.54 -1.18
N GLU A 39 -47.85 -14.39 -0.72
CA GLU A 39 -46.58 -13.84 -1.18
C GLU A 39 -45.41 -14.71 -0.70
N TYR A 40 -45.32 -15.00 0.61
CA TYR A 40 -44.16 -15.63 1.29
C TYR A 40 -44.19 -17.17 1.45
N TYR A 41 -45.36 -17.80 1.31
CA TYR A 41 -45.55 -19.24 1.58
C TYR A 41 -46.14 -19.99 0.38
N LYS A 42 -45.79 -21.27 0.23
CA LYS A 42 -46.30 -22.19 -0.79
C LYS A 42 -47.63 -22.79 -0.31
N CYS A 43 -48.65 -22.70 -1.16
CA CYS A 43 -49.92 -23.41 -0.99
C CYS A 43 -50.62 -23.55 -2.35
N ASP A 44 -51.00 -24.77 -2.71
CA ASP A 44 -51.56 -25.09 -4.03
C ASP A 44 -53.10 -25.05 -4.07
N VAL A 45 -53.75 -24.68 -2.97
CA VAL A 45 -55.22 -24.66 -2.80
C VAL A 45 -55.74 -23.34 -2.25
N ALA A 46 -55.75 -23.17 -0.93
CA ALA A 46 -56.26 -21.97 -0.27
C ALA A 46 -55.35 -21.58 0.88
N MET A 47 -54.76 -20.39 0.77
CA MET A 47 -53.97 -19.77 1.82
C MET A 47 -54.92 -19.06 2.80
N THR A 48 -54.74 -19.31 4.09
CA THR A 48 -55.42 -18.62 5.18
C THR A 48 -54.41 -18.12 6.21
N TYR A 49 -54.83 -17.24 7.11
CA TYR A 49 -54.01 -16.77 8.22
C TYR A 49 -54.75 -17.05 9.53
N ASP A 50 -54.11 -17.82 10.42
CA ASP A 50 -54.59 -18.15 11.74
C ASP A 50 -54.20 -17.04 12.73
N LEU A 51 -55.22 -16.37 13.28
CA LEU A 51 -55.07 -15.29 14.24
C LEU A 51 -54.78 -15.77 15.67
N GLU A 52 -55.07 -17.03 16.00
CA GLU A 52 -54.85 -17.62 17.32
C GLU A 52 -53.39 -18.06 17.47
N HIS A 53 -52.85 -18.71 16.45
CA HIS A 53 -51.45 -19.18 16.42
C HIS A 53 -50.47 -18.20 15.78
N GLY A 54 -50.96 -17.20 15.04
CA GLY A 54 -50.15 -16.25 14.28
C GLY A 54 -49.41 -16.97 13.15
N ALA A 55 -50.13 -17.68 12.28
CA ALA A 55 -49.52 -18.54 11.27
C ALA A 55 -50.26 -18.52 9.92
N CYS A 56 -49.50 -18.48 8.83
CA CYS A 56 -49.98 -18.78 7.49
C CYS A 56 -50.27 -20.28 7.36
N MET A 57 -51.51 -20.60 6.98
CA MET A 57 -52.02 -21.96 6.90
C MET A 57 -52.40 -22.30 5.45
N CYS A 58 -52.09 -23.51 5.02
CA CYS A 58 -52.52 -24.10 3.77
C CYS A 58 -53.42 -25.30 4.08
N ASN A 59 -54.70 -25.24 3.69
CA ASN A 59 -55.65 -26.34 3.91
C ASN A 59 -55.68 -26.90 5.35
N GLY A 60 -55.61 -26.03 6.36
CA GLY A 60 -55.63 -26.41 7.77
C GLY A 60 -54.29 -26.91 8.35
N THR A 61 -53.21 -26.95 7.59
CA THR A 61 -51.85 -27.21 8.08
C THR A 61 -50.97 -25.98 7.94
N ALA A 62 -49.85 -25.90 8.68
CA ALA A 62 -48.92 -24.78 8.55
C ALA A 62 -48.31 -24.74 7.14
N ALA A 63 -48.39 -23.59 6.48
CA ALA A 63 -47.89 -23.44 5.11
C ALA A 63 -46.34 -23.51 5.09
N SER A 64 -45.80 -24.19 4.08
CA SER A 64 -44.35 -24.25 3.86
C SER A 64 -43.83 -22.94 3.29
N ILE A 65 -42.70 -22.44 3.78
CA ILE A 65 -42.08 -21.23 3.25
C ILE A 65 -41.70 -21.38 1.77
N LYS A 66 -41.81 -20.30 0.99
CA LYS A 66 -41.14 -20.23 -0.31
C LYS A 66 -39.65 -20.05 -0.07
N GLN A 67 -38.86 -21.07 -0.42
CA GLN A 67 -37.42 -20.91 -0.59
C GLN A 67 -37.19 -20.11 -1.88
N TYR A 68 -36.66 -18.90 -1.74
CA TYR A 68 -36.35 -18.00 -2.87
C TYR A 68 -34.90 -18.07 -3.31
N ASP A 69 -34.03 -18.57 -2.44
CA ASP A 69 -32.60 -18.69 -2.67
C ASP A 69 -32.13 -20.10 -2.31
N GLU A 70 -31.60 -20.80 -3.31
CA GLU A 70 -31.04 -22.15 -3.19
C GLU A 70 -29.75 -22.15 -2.34
N ASN A 71 -29.09 -20.99 -2.21
CA ASN A 71 -27.87 -20.80 -1.45
C ASN A 71 -28.15 -20.40 0.00
N CYS A 72 -29.41 -20.41 0.44
CA CYS A 72 -29.81 -20.22 1.83
C CYS A 72 -30.02 -21.56 2.55
N VAL A 73 -29.27 -21.77 3.64
CA VAL A 73 -29.34 -22.97 4.50
C VAL A 73 -30.52 -22.90 5.47
N GLY A 74 -30.81 -21.70 5.99
CA GLY A 74 -31.80 -21.52 7.06
C GLY A 74 -32.61 -20.25 6.89
N TYR A 75 -33.92 -20.37 7.01
CA TYR A 75 -34.87 -19.26 6.87
C TYR A 75 -35.51 -18.90 8.22
N PHE A 76 -35.77 -17.62 8.44
CA PHE A 76 -36.52 -17.15 9.60
C PHE A 76 -38.02 -17.43 9.41
N VAL A 77 -38.48 -18.53 10.01
CA VAL A 77 -39.86 -19.05 9.91
C VAL A 77 -40.68 -18.84 11.19
N ARG A 78 -40.17 -18.10 12.18
CA ARG A 78 -40.93 -17.80 13.41
C ARG A 78 -42.00 -16.74 13.14
N GLN A 79 -43.18 -17.21 12.77
CA GLN A 79 -44.41 -16.39 12.70
C GLN A 79 -45.03 -16.18 14.10
N THR A 80 -44.61 -16.96 15.09
CA THR A 80 -45.23 -17.05 16.43
C THR A 80 -45.10 -15.76 17.25
N GLN A 81 -46.14 -14.92 17.25
CA GLN A 81 -46.38 -13.93 18.30
C GLN A 81 -47.85 -13.90 18.76
N ALA A 82 -48.25 -14.95 19.48
CA ALA A 82 -49.26 -14.82 20.56
C ALA A 82 -48.66 -14.14 21.82
N ARG A 83 -47.38 -13.74 21.77
CA ARG A 83 -46.74 -12.82 22.70
C ARG A 83 -46.17 -11.66 21.91
N CYS A 84 -46.60 -10.46 22.27
CA CYS A 84 -46.18 -9.21 21.69
C CYS A 84 -44.72 -8.96 22.11
N ASP A 85 -43.76 -9.33 21.27
CA ASP A 85 -42.36 -8.95 21.54
C ASP A 85 -42.23 -7.43 21.34
N LEU A 86 -41.22 -6.83 21.98
CA LEU A 86 -40.90 -5.40 21.85
C LEU A 86 -40.31 -5.03 20.47
N VAL A 87 -40.26 -5.98 19.54
CA VAL A 87 -39.55 -5.90 18.25
C VAL A 87 -40.45 -6.44 17.13
N ASP A 88 -40.63 -5.63 16.10
CA ASP A 88 -41.33 -6.02 14.87
C ASP A 88 -40.37 -6.80 13.95
N TYR A 89 -40.62 -8.11 13.80
CA TYR A 89 -39.88 -8.99 12.89
C TYR A 89 -40.55 -9.16 11.51
N SER A 90 -41.67 -8.48 11.25
CA SER A 90 -42.47 -8.69 10.03
C SER A 90 -41.71 -8.35 8.75
N SER A 91 -40.76 -7.41 8.83
CA SER A 91 -39.86 -6.97 7.75
C SER A 91 -38.72 -7.94 7.43
N VAL A 92 -38.54 -9.01 8.22
CA VAL A 92 -37.54 -10.06 8.00
C VAL A 92 -38.16 -11.46 8.05
N LEU A 93 -39.48 -11.55 8.08
CA LEU A 93 -40.18 -12.83 8.01
C LEU A 93 -39.94 -13.47 6.64
N ALA A 94 -39.68 -14.78 6.64
CA ALA A 94 -39.25 -15.55 5.47
C ALA A 94 -37.91 -15.13 4.82
N SER A 95 -37.11 -14.30 5.48
CA SER A 95 -35.73 -14.02 5.06
C SER A 95 -34.76 -15.16 5.43
N CYS A 96 -33.60 -15.19 4.77
CA CYS A 96 -32.48 -16.06 5.10
C CYS A 96 -31.71 -15.55 6.32
N VAL A 97 -31.35 -16.48 7.21
CA VAL A 97 -30.50 -16.24 8.40
C VAL A 97 -29.13 -16.90 8.31
N ILE A 98 -28.94 -17.88 7.42
CA ILE A 98 -27.65 -18.57 7.23
C ILE A 98 -27.48 -18.91 5.74
N CYS A 99 -26.43 -18.41 5.10
CA CYS A 99 -26.05 -18.76 3.73
C CYS A 99 -25.17 -20.02 3.70
N HIS A 100 -25.13 -20.70 2.55
CA HIS A 100 -24.22 -21.81 2.28
C HIS A 100 -22.73 -21.38 2.34
N THR A 101 -21.84 -22.34 2.60
CA THR A 101 -20.40 -22.13 2.56
C THR A 101 -19.95 -21.61 1.20
N GLY A 102 -19.19 -20.51 1.17
CA GLY A 102 -18.81 -19.81 -0.08
C GLY A 102 -19.76 -18.67 -0.48
N TYR A 103 -20.87 -18.48 0.24
CA TYR A 103 -21.81 -17.39 0.02
C TYR A 103 -21.78 -16.37 1.17
N ALA A 104 -22.33 -15.19 0.93
CA ALA A 104 -22.46 -14.09 1.87
C ALA A 104 -23.86 -13.48 1.80
N MET A 105 -24.31 -12.86 2.89
CA MET A 105 -25.58 -12.13 2.93
C MET A 105 -25.46 -10.87 2.07
N SER A 106 -26.39 -10.68 1.12
CA SER A 106 -26.49 -9.42 0.39
C SER A 106 -27.48 -8.45 1.04
N ASP A 107 -27.17 -7.15 0.97
CA ASP A 107 -28.00 -6.06 1.49
C ASP A 107 -28.65 -6.37 2.87
N PRO A 108 -27.86 -6.77 3.91
CA PRO A 108 -28.40 -7.35 5.12
C PRO A 108 -29.22 -6.36 5.96
N LEU A 109 -30.37 -6.82 6.43
CA LEU A 109 -31.27 -6.14 7.34
C LEU A 109 -30.94 -6.54 8.78
N THR A 110 -30.71 -5.56 9.66
CA THR A 110 -30.45 -5.81 11.09
C THR A 110 -31.73 -5.58 11.90
N VAL A 111 -32.21 -6.62 12.59
CA VAL A 111 -33.36 -6.54 13.52
C VAL A 111 -32.95 -7.16 14.85
N ASN A 112 -33.00 -6.35 15.92
CA ASN A 112 -32.60 -6.74 17.29
C ASN A 112 -31.22 -7.42 17.34
N GLU A 113 -30.21 -6.77 16.74
CA GLU A 113 -28.80 -7.22 16.64
C GLU A 113 -28.55 -8.47 15.77
N TYR A 114 -29.58 -9.13 15.23
CA TYR A 114 -29.45 -10.22 14.27
C TYR A 114 -29.53 -9.72 12.82
N GLN A 115 -28.76 -10.35 11.93
CA GLN A 115 -28.75 -10.05 10.50
C GLN A 115 -29.60 -11.04 9.69
N TYR A 116 -30.27 -10.51 8.68
CA TYR A 116 -31.22 -11.19 7.82
C TYR A 116 -30.98 -10.74 6.37
N THR A 117 -31.21 -11.62 5.39
CA THR A 117 -31.13 -11.24 3.96
C THR A 117 -32.20 -11.93 3.13
N TYR A 118 -32.63 -11.31 2.03
CA TYR A 118 -33.46 -11.98 1.04
C TYR A 118 -32.68 -12.75 -0.02
N LYS A 119 -31.34 -12.60 -0.07
CA LYS A 119 -30.51 -13.26 -1.09
C LYS A 119 -29.07 -13.51 -0.59
N CYS A 120 -28.60 -14.73 -0.76
CA CYS A 120 -27.21 -15.15 -0.56
C CYS A 120 -26.47 -15.07 -1.89
N VAL A 121 -25.41 -14.26 -1.96
CA VAL A 121 -24.59 -14.10 -3.18
C VAL A 121 -23.22 -14.75 -3.00
N PRO A 122 -22.52 -15.16 -4.09
CA PRO A 122 -21.17 -15.68 -3.99
C PRO A 122 -20.25 -14.70 -3.25
N ARG A 123 -19.42 -15.22 -2.35
CA ARG A 123 -18.50 -14.41 -1.55
C ARG A 123 -17.38 -13.86 -2.43
N ILE A 124 -17.44 -12.57 -2.72
CA ILE A 124 -16.30 -11.77 -3.18
C ILE A 124 -15.24 -11.78 -2.06
N GLU A 125 -13.99 -12.11 -2.38
CA GLU A 125 -12.87 -12.08 -1.44
C GLU A 125 -12.58 -10.63 -0.98
N HIS A 126 -12.16 -10.46 0.27
CA HIS A 126 -11.95 -9.16 0.92
C HIS A 126 -13.15 -8.19 0.92
N CYS A 127 -14.36 -8.68 0.65
CA CYS A 127 -15.59 -7.89 0.71
C CYS A 127 -16.31 -8.05 2.05
N VAL A 128 -16.61 -6.92 2.68
CA VAL A 128 -17.31 -6.81 3.98
C VAL A 128 -18.83 -6.73 3.79
N SER A 129 -19.30 -6.05 2.74
CA SER A 129 -20.74 -5.97 2.44
C SER A 129 -21.06 -6.14 0.96
N HIS A 130 -21.92 -7.11 0.65
CA HIS A 130 -22.32 -7.47 -0.71
C HIS A 130 -23.69 -6.89 -1.05
N SER A 131 -23.94 -6.59 -2.33
CA SER A 131 -25.25 -6.24 -2.85
C SER A 131 -25.95 -7.44 -3.51
N LYS A 132 -27.27 -7.38 -3.65
CA LYS A 132 -28.07 -8.39 -4.36
C LYS A 132 -27.70 -8.56 -5.84
N HIS A 133 -26.93 -7.60 -6.39
CA HIS A 133 -26.45 -7.55 -7.77
C HIS A 133 -25.05 -8.18 -7.94
N LEU A 134 -24.55 -8.91 -6.94
CA LEU A 134 -23.22 -9.55 -6.95
C LEU A 134 -22.07 -8.53 -7.01
N THR A 135 -22.27 -7.35 -6.40
CA THR A 135 -21.22 -6.34 -6.23
C THR A 135 -20.83 -6.21 -4.76
N CYS A 136 -19.67 -5.61 -4.51
CA CYS A 136 -19.18 -5.26 -3.18
C CYS A 136 -19.38 -3.76 -2.90
N ASN A 137 -20.11 -3.44 -1.82
CA ASN A 137 -20.36 -2.08 -1.38
C ASN A 137 -19.24 -1.56 -0.45
N SER A 138 -18.56 -2.45 0.28
CA SER A 138 -17.39 -2.10 1.11
C SER A 138 -16.42 -3.26 1.29
N CYS A 139 -15.12 -2.96 1.32
CA CYS A 139 -14.04 -3.93 1.44
C CYS A 139 -13.40 -3.94 2.84
N ASP A 140 -12.58 -4.95 3.10
CA ASP A 140 -11.70 -5.06 4.26
C ASP A 140 -10.74 -3.86 4.38
N THR A 141 -10.16 -3.68 5.57
CA THR A 141 -9.03 -2.77 5.79
C THR A 141 -7.89 -3.08 4.80
N ASP A 142 -7.26 -2.04 4.26
CA ASP A 142 -6.24 -2.10 3.18
C ASP A 142 -6.73 -2.56 1.81
N PHE A 143 -8.03 -2.82 1.63
CA PHE A 143 -8.66 -3.07 0.33
C PHE A 143 -9.55 -1.90 -0.09
N THR A 144 -9.98 -1.93 -1.36
CA THR A 144 -10.84 -0.94 -2.00
C THR A 144 -11.60 -1.59 -3.15
N PRO A 145 -12.86 -1.21 -3.42
CA PRO A 145 -13.61 -1.79 -4.53
C PRO A 145 -13.04 -1.35 -5.88
N THR A 146 -13.19 -2.22 -6.89
CA THR A 146 -12.95 -1.89 -8.30
C THR A 146 -14.04 -0.96 -8.84
N MET A 147 -13.81 -0.31 -9.99
CA MET A 147 -14.77 0.65 -10.59
C MET A 147 -16.15 0.05 -10.92
N ASP A 148 -16.20 -1.24 -11.23
CA ASP A 148 -17.41 -2.03 -11.48
C ASP A 148 -17.99 -2.68 -10.21
N LEU A 149 -17.35 -2.45 -9.05
CA LEU A 149 -17.67 -3.04 -7.74
C LEU A 149 -17.64 -4.58 -7.71
N SER A 150 -17.03 -5.27 -8.68
CA SER A 150 -17.03 -6.74 -8.75
C SER A 150 -15.99 -7.39 -7.83
N ALA A 151 -14.93 -6.68 -7.46
CA ALA A 151 -13.83 -7.19 -6.63
C ALA A 151 -13.35 -6.16 -5.59
N CYS A 152 -12.72 -6.67 -4.53
CA CYS A 152 -11.94 -5.88 -3.58
C CYS A 152 -10.46 -6.09 -3.84
N VAL A 153 -9.78 -5.04 -4.26
CA VAL A 153 -8.36 -5.07 -4.64
C VAL A 153 -7.52 -4.33 -3.61
N ARG A 154 -6.24 -4.72 -3.51
CA ARG A 154 -5.34 -4.16 -2.50
C ARG A 154 -5.08 -2.69 -2.79
N ARG A 155 -5.19 -1.82 -1.78
CA ARG A 155 -5.02 -0.37 -1.92
C ARG A 155 -3.62 -0.03 -2.43
N ILE A 156 -3.56 0.69 -3.55
CA ILE A 156 -2.34 1.30 -4.06
C ILE A 156 -2.29 2.74 -3.53
N PRO A 157 -1.22 3.17 -2.84
CA PRO A 157 -1.07 4.56 -2.40
C PRO A 157 -1.23 5.54 -3.57
N GLN A 158 -1.93 6.65 -3.34
CA GLN A 158 -2.27 7.65 -4.36
C GLN A 158 -3.05 7.15 -5.59
N CYS A 159 -3.66 5.96 -5.54
CA CYS A 159 -4.58 5.51 -6.58
C CYS A 159 -6.04 5.87 -6.23
N THR A 160 -6.74 6.49 -7.19
CA THR A 160 -8.13 6.99 -7.05
C THR A 160 -9.17 6.14 -7.78
N ALA A 161 -8.78 5.35 -8.77
CA ALA A 161 -9.65 4.44 -9.51
C ALA A 161 -8.88 3.17 -9.92
N TYR A 162 -9.55 2.02 -9.88
CA TYR A 162 -8.94 0.71 -10.03
C TYR A 162 -9.61 -0.11 -11.14
N ASN A 163 -8.79 -0.79 -11.94
CA ASN A 163 -9.22 -1.76 -12.95
C ASN A 163 -9.63 -3.08 -12.28
N ALA A 164 -10.35 -3.93 -13.03
CA ALA A 164 -10.83 -5.23 -12.54
C ALA A 164 -9.71 -6.24 -12.19
N ASP A 165 -8.50 -6.05 -12.73
CA ASP A 165 -7.30 -6.84 -12.42
C ASP A 165 -6.53 -6.36 -11.17
N GLY A 166 -7.01 -5.27 -10.54
CA GLY A 166 -6.36 -4.65 -9.39
C GLY A 166 -5.22 -3.69 -9.72
N THR A 167 -4.94 -3.41 -11.00
CA THR A 167 -4.07 -2.29 -11.37
C THR A 167 -4.76 -0.95 -11.15
N CYS A 168 -3.97 0.09 -10.89
CA CYS A 168 -4.48 1.44 -10.82
C CYS A 168 -4.83 1.97 -12.22
N GLN A 169 -6.02 2.52 -12.36
CA GLN A 169 -6.49 3.20 -13.57
C GLN A 169 -6.14 4.69 -13.56
N LYS A 170 -6.17 5.33 -12.38
CA LYS A 170 -5.97 6.78 -12.25
C LYS A 170 -5.36 7.17 -10.90
N CYS A 171 -4.25 7.87 -10.94
CA CYS A 171 -3.59 8.43 -9.76
C CYS A 171 -4.24 9.73 -9.26
N SER A 172 -3.89 10.13 -8.03
CA SER A 172 -4.18 11.43 -7.43
C SER A 172 -3.64 12.58 -8.30
N THR A 173 -4.23 13.77 -8.17
CA THR A 173 -3.75 14.97 -8.86
C THR A 173 -2.31 15.29 -8.47
N GLY A 174 -1.39 15.26 -9.43
CA GLY A 174 0.06 15.50 -9.22
C GLY A 174 0.91 14.23 -9.20
N ASP A 175 0.29 13.06 -9.15
CA ASP A 175 0.96 11.76 -9.26
C ASP A 175 0.83 11.19 -10.68
N SER A 176 1.79 10.35 -11.08
CA SER A 176 1.85 9.63 -12.34
C SER A 176 1.76 8.12 -12.13
N LEU A 177 1.28 7.41 -13.15
CA LEU A 177 1.08 5.97 -13.15
C LEU A 177 2.31 5.26 -13.73
N SER A 178 2.80 4.22 -13.04
CA SER A 178 3.87 3.35 -13.55
C SER A 178 3.43 2.53 -14.77
N ALA A 179 4.40 2.11 -15.59
CA ALA A 179 4.13 1.31 -16.81
C ALA A 179 3.33 0.03 -16.56
N ASP A 180 3.48 -0.58 -15.38
CA ASP A 180 2.80 -1.81 -14.98
C ASP A 180 1.49 -1.57 -14.23
N GLY A 181 1.07 -0.31 -14.07
CA GLY A 181 -0.16 0.08 -13.38
C GLY A 181 -0.17 -0.17 -11.85
N LYS A 182 0.95 -0.59 -11.25
CA LYS A 182 1.00 -1.03 -9.84
C LYS A 182 1.48 0.03 -8.87
N THR A 183 1.89 1.21 -9.34
CA THR A 183 2.37 2.31 -8.51
C THR A 183 1.88 3.64 -9.05
N CYS A 184 1.31 4.44 -8.15
CA CYS A 184 1.21 5.89 -8.34
C CYS A 184 2.32 6.54 -7.52
N GLY A 185 3.10 7.42 -8.14
CA GLY A 185 4.14 8.18 -7.47
C GLY A 185 4.23 9.61 -8.01
N PRO A 186 5.00 10.50 -7.36
CA PRO A 186 5.08 11.90 -7.76
C PRO A 186 5.43 12.04 -9.24
N ALA A 187 4.72 12.94 -9.95
CA ALA A 187 5.04 13.21 -11.34
C ALA A 187 6.46 13.80 -11.46
N ILE A 188 7.30 13.16 -12.27
CA ILE A 188 8.63 13.67 -12.63
C ILE A 188 8.40 14.77 -13.67
N SER A 189 8.71 16.02 -13.31
CA SER A 189 8.58 17.16 -14.22
C SER A 189 9.35 16.89 -15.52
N GLY A 190 8.67 17.08 -16.65
CA GLY A 190 9.25 16.80 -17.96
C GLY A 190 9.28 15.34 -18.40
N CYS A 191 8.71 14.39 -17.64
CA CYS A 191 8.63 12.99 -18.07
C CYS A 191 7.38 12.72 -18.93
N VAL A 192 7.58 12.04 -20.07
CA VAL A 192 6.51 11.62 -21.02
C VAL A 192 6.07 10.18 -20.77
N THR A 193 7.02 9.28 -20.51
CA THR A 193 6.72 7.86 -20.27
C THR A 193 7.45 7.35 -19.05
N TYR A 194 6.68 6.76 -18.13
CA TYR A 194 7.18 6.12 -16.93
C TYR A 194 7.45 4.63 -17.17
N GLY A 195 8.36 4.07 -16.38
CA GLY A 195 8.65 2.64 -16.29
C GLY A 195 7.98 2.01 -15.05
N PRO A 196 8.42 0.80 -14.66
CA PRO A 196 8.06 0.21 -13.36
C PRO A 196 8.51 1.10 -12.21
N ASN A 197 7.82 1.03 -11.06
CA ASN A 197 8.14 1.80 -9.85
C ASN A 197 8.20 3.34 -10.05
N ASN A 198 7.51 3.87 -11.07
CA ASN A 198 7.44 5.30 -11.39
C ASN A 198 8.81 5.97 -11.72
N THR A 199 9.77 5.21 -12.27
CA THR A 199 10.97 5.78 -12.88
C THR A 199 10.63 6.45 -14.21
N CYS A 200 11.35 7.49 -14.61
CA CYS A 200 11.17 8.05 -15.96
C CYS A 200 11.98 7.26 -16.98
N VAL A 201 11.39 6.99 -18.15
CA VAL A 201 12.01 6.28 -19.29
C VAL A 201 12.24 7.21 -20.48
N ARG A 202 11.38 8.22 -20.68
CA ARG A 202 11.55 9.21 -21.75
C ARG A 202 11.06 10.57 -21.29
N CYS A 203 11.89 11.59 -21.50
CA CYS A 203 11.59 12.97 -21.21
C CYS A 203 10.85 13.66 -22.37
N ASN A 204 10.36 14.87 -22.11
CA ASN A 204 9.89 15.81 -23.12
C ASN A 204 10.99 16.11 -24.13
N LYS A 205 10.58 16.59 -25.30
CA LYS A 205 11.50 17.21 -26.26
C LYS A 205 12.31 18.31 -25.54
N ASP A 206 13.60 18.38 -25.85
CA ASP A 206 14.58 19.34 -25.29
C ASP A 206 15.00 19.11 -23.82
N MET A 207 14.71 17.91 -23.26
CA MET A 207 15.15 17.50 -21.92
C MET A 207 15.91 16.16 -21.93
N ILE A 208 16.95 16.05 -21.10
CA ILE A 208 17.73 14.80 -20.91
C ILE A 208 17.33 14.07 -19.63
N LEU A 209 17.36 12.73 -19.68
CA LEU A 209 17.08 11.86 -18.55
C LEU A 209 18.34 11.65 -17.70
N VAL A 210 18.25 11.94 -16.41
CA VAL A 210 19.34 11.76 -15.45
C VAL A 210 18.93 10.70 -14.42
N ASN A 211 19.72 9.63 -14.31
CA ASN A 211 19.58 8.54 -13.34
C ASN A 211 18.17 7.90 -13.26
N ASN A 212 17.39 7.95 -14.35
CA ASN A 212 15.99 7.51 -14.43
C ASN A 212 15.02 8.19 -13.43
N THR A 213 15.45 9.27 -12.76
CA THR A 213 14.70 9.95 -11.68
C THR A 213 14.40 11.42 -11.96
N ALA A 214 15.10 12.05 -12.89
CA ALA A 214 14.87 13.44 -13.27
C ALA A 214 14.98 13.63 -14.78
N CYS A 215 14.10 14.46 -15.33
CA CYS A 215 14.32 15.11 -16.62
C CYS A 215 14.83 16.52 -16.35
N VAL A 216 15.95 16.90 -16.95
CA VAL A 216 16.49 18.27 -16.85
C VAL A 216 16.54 18.91 -18.24
N ASN A 217 16.26 20.21 -18.30
CA ASN A 217 16.43 20.97 -19.54
C ASN A 217 17.90 20.90 -19.97
N ILE A 218 18.11 20.73 -21.27
CA ILE A 218 19.42 20.94 -21.88
C ILE A 218 19.80 22.41 -21.67
N PRO A 219 20.97 22.73 -21.08
CA PRO A 219 21.48 24.10 -21.08
C PRO A 219 21.96 24.44 -22.50
N ASP A 220 21.09 25.12 -23.27
CA ASP A 220 21.33 25.74 -24.60
C ASP A 220 22.52 25.17 -25.40
N SER A 221 22.47 23.90 -25.86
CA SER A 221 23.53 23.38 -26.76
C SER A 221 23.27 22.06 -27.53
N SER A 222 22.54 21.06 -27.02
CA SER A 222 22.42 19.76 -27.70
C SER A 222 21.09 19.55 -28.45
N SER A 223 21.19 19.33 -29.77
CA SER A 223 20.11 18.78 -30.58
C SER A 223 20.28 17.27 -30.73
N HIS A 224 19.18 16.51 -30.66
CA HIS A 224 19.19 15.06 -30.91
C HIS A 224 18.21 14.64 -32.01
N SER A 225 18.69 13.76 -32.88
CA SER A 225 17.89 12.94 -33.79
C SER A 225 17.46 11.64 -33.12
N ASP A 226 16.27 11.14 -33.45
CA ASP A 226 15.50 10.11 -32.71
C ASP A 226 16.06 8.66 -32.69
N THR A 227 17.38 8.42 -32.83
CA THR A 227 17.96 7.06 -32.85
C THR A 227 19.33 6.98 -32.16
N ASP A 228 19.42 6.07 -31.18
CA ASP A 228 20.60 5.55 -30.47
C ASP A 228 21.74 6.53 -30.07
N THR A 229 21.82 6.77 -28.75
CA THR A 229 23.05 6.96 -27.95
C THR A 229 24.28 7.56 -28.64
N ILE A 230 24.14 8.72 -29.28
CA ILE A 230 25.25 9.60 -29.61
C ILE A 230 24.87 11.01 -29.14
N VAL A 231 25.42 11.41 -27.99
CA VAL A 231 25.48 12.83 -27.60
C VAL A 231 26.22 13.56 -28.74
N MET A 232 25.77 14.75 -29.15
CA MET A 232 26.50 15.56 -30.14
C MET A 232 26.76 16.94 -29.53
N CYS A 233 28.01 17.21 -29.18
CA CYS A 233 28.40 18.49 -28.61
C CYS A 233 28.41 19.58 -29.70
N SER A 234 27.66 20.65 -29.48
CA SER A 234 27.59 21.79 -30.42
C SER A 234 28.47 22.96 -29.98
N GLY A 235 29.03 23.69 -30.94
CA GLY A 235 29.75 24.94 -30.69
C GLY A 235 31.09 24.72 -30.01
N ASN A 236 31.32 25.41 -28.88
CA ASN A 236 32.58 25.35 -28.12
C ASN A 236 32.59 24.23 -27.07
N TYR A 237 32.02 23.06 -27.39
CA TYR A 237 32.01 21.88 -26.51
C TYR A 237 32.53 20.63 -27.25
N SER A 238 33.24 19.78 -26.53
CA SER A 238 33.84 18.54 -27.01
C SER A 238 33.43 17.38 -26.09
N HIS A 239 33.48 16.15 -26.61
CA HIS A 239 33.27 14.95 -25.81
C HIS A 239 34.41 14.76 -24.81
N ALA A 240 34.06 14.43 -23.57
CA ALA A 240 34.99 13.79 -22.65
C ALA A 240 35.30 12.34 -23.11
N GLU A 241 36.36 11.74 -22.56
CA GLU A 241 36.84 10.38 -22.91
C GLU A 241 35.77 9.28 -22.76
N ASP A 242 34.80 9.49 -21.87
CA ASP A 242 33.64 8.60 -21.66
C ASP A 242 32.54 8.74 -22.73
N GLY A 243 32.58 9.78 -23.57
CA GLY A 243 31.62 10.03 -24.65
C GLY A 243 30.22 10.50 -24.20
N GLU A 244 29.84 10.23 -22.96
CA GLU A 244 28.53 10.54 -22.37
C GLU A 244 28.37 12.02 -21.98
N VAL A 245 29.48 12.76 -21.79
CA VAL A 245 29.47 14.15 -21.31
C VAL A 245 30.11 15.12 -22.31
N CYS A 246 29.43 16.24 -22.58
CA CYS A 246 30.00 17.39 -23.28
C CYS A 246 30.67 18.34 -22.29
N VAL A 247 31.95 18.66 -22.54
CA VAL A 247 32.76 19.59 -21.74
C VAL A 247 33.30 20.73 -22.60
N PRO A 248 33.64 21.91 -22.03
CA PRO A 248 34.11 23.05 -22.81
C PRO A 248 35.36 22.71 -23.65
N THR A 249 35.35 23.09 -24.93
CA THR A 249 36.46 22.83 -25.86
C THR A 249 37.69 23.64 -25.48
N ILE A 250 38.65 22.96 -24.85
CA ILE A 250 40.03 23.46 -24.74
C ILE A 250 40.69 23.38 -26.12
N THR A 251 41.05 24.53 -26.70
CA THR A 251 41.76 24.62 -27.99
C THR A 251 43.08 23.84 -27.94
N GLN A 252 43.40 23.10 -29.01
CA GLN A 252 44.56 22.18 -29.10
C GLN A 252 44.51 20.98 -28.11
N CYS A 253 43.39 20.72 -27.45
CA CYS A 253 43.20 19.49 -26.67
C CYS A 253 42.74 18.32 -27.55
N ASN A 254 43.35 17.15 -27.33
CA ASN A 254 43.09 15.90 -28.05
C ASN A 254 42.33 14.87 -27.19
N LEU A 255 42.33 15.03 -25.86
CA LEU A 255 41.58 14.18 -24.93
C LEU A 255 41.14 15.00 -23.72
N HIS A 256 39.83 15.23 -23.63
CA HIS A 256 39.18 15.92 -22.52
C HIS A 256 38.68 14.91 -21.48
N LEU A 257 38.77 15.28 -20.21
CA LEU A 257 38.27 14.51 -19.07
C LEU A 257 36.87 15.02 -18.68
N SER A 258 36.08 14.18 -18.01
CA SER A 258 34.70 14.49 -17.58
C SER A 258 34.62 15.64 -16.55
N ASP A 259 35.75 16.07 -15.98
CA ASP A 259 35.86 17.26 -15.12
C ASP A 259 36.10 18.57 -15.90
N GLY A 260 36.19 18.49 -17.23
CA GLY A 260 36.47 19.61 -18.12
C GLY A 260 37.94 20.01 -18.23
N THR A 261 38.88 19.15 -17.80
CA THR A 261 40.32 19.35 -18.01
C THR A 261 40.84 18.61 -19.23
N CYS A 262 42.00 19.02 -19.76
CA CYS A 262 42.68 18.33 -20.85
C CYS A 262 43.76 17.39 -20.33
N GLU A 263 43.69 16.09 -20.67
CA GLU A 263 44.76 15.15 -20.35
C GLU A 263 45.90 15.19 -21.38
N LYS A 264 45.54 15.24 -22.68
CA LYS A 264 46.49 15.16 -23.80
C LYS A 264 46.20 16.25 -24.83
N CYS A 265 47.22 17.01 -25.18
CA CYS A 265 47.16 18.02 -26.25
C CYS A 265 47.59 17.46 -27.60
N HIS A 266 47.25 18.15 -28.70
CA HIS A 266 47.78 17.85 -30.03
C HIS A 266 49.31 18.00 -30.09
N ALA A 267 49.91 17.40 -31.12
CA ALA A 267 51.36 17.45 -31.36
C ALA A 267 51.87 18.91 -31.44
N GLY A 268 52.99 19.19 -30.77
CA GLY A 268 53.54 20.54 -30.63
C GLY A 268 53.01 21.34 -29.42
N SER A 269 52.00 20.84 -28.71
CA SER A 269 51.47 21.47 -27.48
C SER A 269 51.76 20.64 -26.22
N ALA A 270 51.51 21.24 -25.05
CA ALA A 270 51.58 20.61 -23.73
C ALA A 270 50.46 21.18 -22.82
N PRO A 271 49.90 20.37 -21.89
CA PRO A 271 48.87 20.86 -20.97
C PRO A 271 49.47 21.83 -19.95
N SER A 272 48.72 22.87 -19.60
CA SER A 272 49.04 23.78 -18.50
C SER A 272 49.06 23.04 -17.16
N LYS A 273 49.70 23.66 -16.15
CA LYS A 273 49.78 23.15 -14.77
C LYS A 273 48.42 22.79 -14.13
N ASP A 274 47.36 23.50 -14.51
CA ASP A 274 45.98 23.27 -14.07
C ASP A 274 45.14 22.44 -15.06
N LYS A 275 45.75 22.00 -16.17
CA LYS A 275 45.14 21.28 -17.30
C LYS A 275 43.98 21.99 -18.01
N LYS A 276 43.78 23.29 -17.80
CA LYS A 276 42.68 24.05 -18.44
C LYS A 276 43.05 24.68 -19.78
N ALA A 277 44.32 24.61 -20.18
CA ALA A 277 44.79 25.07 -21.48
C ALA A 277 45.79 24.08 -22.09
N CYS A 278 45.80 23.98 -23.42
CA CYS A 278 46.92 23.41 -24.17
C CYS A 278 47.74 24.55 -24.76
N VAL A 279 49.00 24.64 -24.34
CA VAL A 279 49.91 25.73 -24.73
C VAL A 279 51.08 25.20 -25.56
N THR A 280 51.65 26.05 -26.40
CA THR A 280 52.75 25.67 -27.29
C THR A 280 53.94 25.14 -26.49
N ARG A 281 54.50 24.00 -26.91
CA ARG A 281 55.63 23.35 -26.22
C ARG A 281 56.90 24.18 -26.35
N ILE A 282 57.23 24.92 -25.29
CA ILE A 282 58.58 25.50 -25.10
C ILE A 282 59.60 24.37 -24.97
N SER A 283 60.67 24.40 -25.79
CA SER A 283 61.77 23.44 -25.69
C SER A 283 62.50 23.58 -24.36
N GLY A 284 62.92 22.46 -23.76
CA GLY A 284 63.54 22.45 -22.43
C GLY A 284 62.60 22.82 -21.28
N CYS A 285 61.27 22.81 -21.48
CA CYS A 285 60.29 23.09 -20.42
C CYS A 285 59.53 21.82 -19.97
N SER A 286 59.47 21.61 -18.65
CA SER A 286 58.82 20.48 -17.98
C SER A 286 57.37 20.76 -17.57
N ILE A 287 57.06 22.01 -17.17
CA ILE A 287 55.75 22.44 -16.69
C ILE A 287 55.43 23.82 -17.28
N HIS A 288 54.26 23.98 -17.88
CA HIS A 288 53.82 25.23 -18.52
C HIS A 288 52.71 25.90 -17.71
N ASN A 289 52.67 27.22 -17.73
CA ASN A 289 51.59 28.03 -17.16
C ASN A 289 50.42 28.15 -18.16
N THR A 290 49.26 28.63 -17.69
CA THR A 290 48.06 28.85 -18.51
C THR A 290 48.21 29.96 -19.56
N ASP A 291 49.11 30.92 -19.33
CA ASP A 291 49.46 32.00 -20.26
C ASP A 291 50.44 31.58 -21.38
N GLY A 292 50.89 30.33 -21.36
CA GLY A 292 51.87 29.79 -22.31
C GLY A 292 53.33 30.04 -21.96
N THR A 293 53.64 30.63 -20.80
CA THR A 293 55.01 30.72 -20.28
C THR A 293 55.47 29.40 -19.65
N CYS A 294 56.79 29.22 -19.51
CA CYS A 294 57.35 28.07 -18.81
C CYS A 294 57.39 28.33 -17.29
N HIS A 295 56.85 27.39 -16.50
CA HIS A 295 56.92 27.40 -15.04
C HIS A 295 58.18 26.73 -14.51
N THR A 296 58.65 25.67 -15.18
CA THR A 296 59.79 24.86 -14.70
C THR A 296 60.50 24.22 -15.88
N CYS A 297 61.79 24.50 -16.06
CA CYS A 297 62.61 23.90 -17.11
C CYS A 297 62.96 22.42 -16.83
N THR A 298 63.42 21.69 -17.84
CA THR A 298 64.06 20.38 -17.67
C THR A 298 65.46 20.55 -17.09
N VAL A 299 66.01 19.49 -16.49
CA VAL A 299 67.41 19.46 -16.05
C VAL A 299 68.35 19.91 -17.17
N ASN A 300 69.39 20.66 -16.81
CA ASN A 300 70.37 21.34 -17.68
C ASN A 300 69.90 22.63 -18.40
N PHE A 301 68.64 23.03 -18.24
CA PHE A 301 68.12 24.29 -18.77
C PHE A 301 67.79 25.29 -17.65
N VAL A 302 67.94 26.59 -17.95
CA VAL A 302 67.60 27.71 -17.05
C VAL A 302 66.51 28.57 -17.68
N LEU A 303 65.58 29.02 -16.86
CA LEU A 303 64.46 29.87 -17.28
C LEU A 303 64.98 31.28 -17.63
N THR A 304 64.65 31.75 -18.83
CA THR A 304 64.96 33.12 -19.27
C THR A 304 64.19 34.13 -18.40
N ALA A 305 64.72 35.34 -18.20
CA ALA A 305 64.11 36.37 -17.34
C ALA A 305 62.63 36.70 -17.66
N ASN A 306 62.20 36.50 -18.90
CA ASN A 306 60.83 36.73 -19.36
C ASN A 306 59.92 35.48 -19.28
N SER A 307 60.41 34.35 -18.73
CA SER A 307 59.73 33.05 -18.63
C SER A 307 59.28 32.41 -19.96
N THR A 308 59.65 32.97 -21.11
CA THR A 308 59.24 32.50 -22.45
C THR A 308 60.12 31.41 -23.05
N ALA A 309 61.32 31.16 -22.50
CA ALA A 309 62.25 30.16 -23.01
C ALA A 309 63.10 29.54 -21.89
N CYS A 310 63.46 28.27 -22.08
CA CYS A 310 64.46 27.57 -21.31
C CYS A 310 65.73 27.45 -22.16
N THR A 311 66.86 27.97 -21.68
CA THR A 311 68.15 27.94 -22.39
C THR A 311 69.12 26.99 -21.71
N GLU A 312 69.92 26.25 -22.49
CA GLU A 312 70.98 25.39 -21.95
C GLU A 312 71.96 26.21 -21.11
N ARG A 313 72.50 25.60 -20.05
CA ARG A 313 73.60 26.20 -19.28
C ARG A 313 74.87 26.23 -20.12
N ILE A 314 75.33 27.42 -20.48
CA ILE A 314 76.66 27.63 -21.07
C ILE A 314 77.68 27.63 -19.92
N ASP A 315 77.91 26.46 -19.33
CA ASP A 315 78.89 26.29 -18.27
C ASP A 315 80.30 26.29 -18.89
N LYS A 316 81.11 27.29 -18.53
CA LYS A 316 82.56 27.24 -18.80
C LYS A 316 83.16 26.06 -18.03
N LYS A 317 83.96 25.29 -18.75
CA LYS A 317 84.64 24.07 -18.31
C LYS A 317 85.33 24.19 -16.94
N GLU A 318 84.75 23.57 -15.91
CA GLU A 318 85.44 23.15 -14.69
C GLU A 318 84.80 21.86 -14.15
N GLU A 319 85.63 20.99 -13.56
CA GLU A 319 85.33 19.62 -13.11
C GLU A 319 85.67 19.52 -11.61
N PRO A 320 85.16 18.53 -10.86
CA PRO A 320 83.79 18.48 -10.36
C PRO A 320 83.75 18.57 -8.82
N GLU A 321 82.85 19.37 -8.24
CA GLU A 321 82.55 19.27 -6.80
C GLU A 321 81.43 18.26 -6.51
N LYS A 322 81.75 17.40 -5.56
CA LYS A 322 81.02 16.20 -5.17
C LYS A 322 79.91 16.55 -4.18
N GLN A 323 78.65 16.50 -4.61
CA GLN A 323 77.48 16.57 -3.71
C GLN A 323 76.62 15.32 -3.79
N GLU A 324 76.04 14.95 -2.65
CA GLU A 324 75.63 13.59 -2.33
C GLU A 324 74.26 13.21 -2.89
N GLU A 325 74.15 12.03 -3.51
CA GLU A 325 72.86 11.41 -3.80
C GLU A 325 72.12 11.08 -2.50
N LYS A 326 71.20 11.95 -2.07
CA LYS A 326 70.09 11.51 -1.21
C LYS A 326 69.12 10.68 -2.04
N LYS A 327 69.45 9.39 -2.21
CA LYS A 327 68.46 8.35 -2.47
C LYS A 327 67.41 8.41 -1.37
N SER A 328 66.26 9.00 -1.67
CA SER A 328 65.00 8.82 -0.94
C SER A 328 64.47 7.41 -1.22
N GLY A 329 65.27 6.40 -0.87
CA GLY A 329 64.83 5.02 -0.83
C GLY A 329 63.71 4.92 0.18
N PHE A 330 62.47 4.81 -0.32
CA PHE A 330 61.32 4.55 0.52
C PHE A 330 61.64 3.34 1.40
N PRO A 331 61.57 3.47 2.74
CA PRO A 331 62.05 2.43 3.63
C PRO A 331 61.35 1.11 3.34
N TRP A 332 62.12 0.07 2.97
CA TRP A 332 61.55 -1.22 2.58
C TRP A 332 60.69 -1.85 3.68
N TRP A 333 61.01 -1.55 4.95
CA TRP A 333 60.22 -1.92 6.11
C TRP A 333 58.82 -1.26 6.15
N ALA A 334 58.62 -0.08 5.55
CA ALA A 334 57.30 0.55 5.47
C ALA A 334 56.37 -0.17 4.48
N ILE A 335 56.90 -0.66 3.34
CA ILE A 335 56.14 -1.51 2.41
C ILE A 335 55.74 -2.82 3.10
N LEU A 336 56.66 -3.40 3.88
CA LEU A 336 56.41 -4.63 4.64
C LEU A 336 55.33 -4.44 5.72
N ILE A 337 55.30 -3.29 6.41
CA ILE A 337 54.23 -2.93 7.36
C ILE A 337 52.88 -2.75 6.66
N ILE A 338 52.84 -2.10 5.48
CA ILE A 338 51.59 -1.94 4.71
C ILE A 338 51.03 -3.30 4.32
N VAL A 339 51.85 -4.21 3.79
CA VAL A 339 51.42 -5.56 3.39
C VAL A 339 50.94 -6.39 4.60
N LEU A 340 51.63 -6.34 5.74
CA LEU A 340 51.20 -7.01 6.97
C LEU A 340 49.90 -6.41 7.55
N GLY A 341 49.76 -5.08 7.47
CA GLY A 341 48.55 -4.36 7.86
C GLY A 341 47.35 -4.78 7.02
N SER A 342 47.49 -4.81 5.69
CA SER A 342 46.46 -5.28 4.77
C SER A 342 46.07 -6.74 5.03
N LEU A 343 47.04 -7.63 5.29
CA LEU A 343 46.79 -9.04 5.62
C LEU A 343 45.99 -9.21 6.92
N LEU A 344 46.33 -8.45 7.97
CA LEU A 344 45.57 -8.46 9.23
C LEU A 344 44.17 -7.87 9.07
N LEU A 345 44.00 -6.82 8.24
CA LEU A 345 42.69 -6.22 7.97
C LEU A 345 41.78 -7.20 7.20
N ILE A 346 42.31 -7.86 6.17
CA ILE A 346 41.59 -8.89 5.41
C ILE A 346 41.22 -10.07 6.31
N ALA A 347 42.15 -10.57 7.13
CA ALA A 347 41.87 -11.64 8.09
C ALA A 347 40.78 -11.23 9.10
N GLY A 348 40.81 -9.98 9.59
CA GLY A 348 39.79 -9.41 10.46
C GLY A 348 38.40 -9.38 9.80
N VAL A 349 38.31 -8.92 8.55
CA VAL A 349 37.06 -8.92 7.76
C VAL A 349 36.54 -10.34 7.53
N VAL A 350 37.41 -11.30 7.18
CA VAL A 350 37.03 -12.70 7.00
C VAL A 350 36.51 -13.30 8.31
N VAL A 351 37.15 -13.04 9.46
CA VAL A 351 36.66 -13.48 10.78
C VAL A 351 35.32 -12.83 11.10
N LEU A 352 35.11 -11.54 10.79
CA LEU A 352 33.86 -10.83 11.04
C LEU A 352 32.72 -11.41 10.18
N VAL A 353 32.96 -11.66 8.88
CA VAL A 353 32.01 -12.34 7.98
C VAL A 353 31.72 -13.76 8.47
N CYS A 354 32.73 -14.56 8.80
CA CYS A 354 32.53 -15.90 9.37
C CYS A 354 31.75 -15.87 10.69
N CYS A 355 31.98 -14.88 11.57
CA CYS A 355 31.22 -14.70 12.80
C CYS A 355 29.75 -14.36 12.52
N VAL A 356 29.46 -13.47 11.56
CA VAL A 356 28.08 -13.13 11.16
C VAL A 356 27.39 -14.34 10.51
N CYS A 357 28.02 -15.02 9.57
CA CYS A 357 27.50 -16.23 8.94
C CYS A 357 27.30 -17.40 9.93
N LYS A 358 28.10 -17.47 11.00
CA LYS A 358 27.93 -18.47 12.07
C LYS A 358 26.85 -18.06 13.09
N ARG A 359 26.57 -16.77 13.24
CA ARG A 359 25.48 -16.24 14.08
C ARG A 359 24.12 -16.50 13.41
N THR A 360 23.98 -16.18 12.12
CA THR A 360 22.74 -16.45 11.35
C THR A 360 22.39 -17.93 11.22
N ASN A 361 23.36 -18.83 11.42
CA ASN A 361 23.13 -20.27 11.43
C ASN A 361 22.69 -20.81 12.82
N LYS A 362 22.94 -20.09 13.91
CA LYS A 362 22.39 -20.45 15.24
C LYS A 362 20.90 -20.13 15.36
N ASP A 363 20.43 -19.09 14.69
CA ASP A 363 19.01 -18.69 14.73
C ASP A 363 18.10 -19.60 13.87
N LYS A 364 18.68 -20.53 13.09
CA LYS A 364 17.94 -21.57 12.35
C LYS A 364 17.86 -22.93 13.06
N GLN A 365 18.38 -23.08 14.28
CA GLN A 365 18.36 -24.34 15.03
C GLN A 365 17.47 -24.35 16.29
N THR A 366 16.53 -23.40 16.40
CA THR A 366 15.53 -23.35 17.50
C THR A 366 14.07 -23.43 17.00
N SER A 367 13.85 -23.84 15.75
CA SER A 367 12.51 -23.96 15.13
C SER A 367 12.32 -25.27 14.36
N ALA A 368 12.80 -26.39 14.92
CA ALA A 368 12.68 -27.72 14.30
C ALA A 368 12.53 -28.88 15.30
N THR A 369 11.83 -28.67 16.42
CA THR A 369 11.53 -29.74 17.41
C THR A 369 10.03 -29.96 17.57
N GLN A 370 9.38 -30.49 16.53
CA GLN A 370 8.17 -31.32 16.69
C GLN A 370 7.79 -32.10 15.41
N SER A 371 8.68 -32.99 14.93
CA SER A 371 8.19 -34.16 14.18
C SER A 371 9.11 -35.38 14.20
N ARG A 372 8.58 -36.47 14.76
CA ARG A 372 8.83 -37.89 14.43
C ARG A 372 10.27 -38.44 14.50
N LYS A 373 10.51 -39.21 15.57
CA LYS A 373 11.03 -40.61 15.58
C LYS A 373 10.66 -41.21 16.96
N GLY A 374 10.29 -42.48 17.11
CA GLY A 374 10.06 -43.53 16.11
C GLY A 374 9.28 -44.69 16.72
N SER A 375 8.92 -45.68 15.90
CA SER A 375 8.20 -46.90 16.29
C SER A 375 9.10 -47.95 16.91
N THR A 376 8.66 -48.62 18.00
CA THR A 376 8.80 -50.09 18.19
C THR A 376 7.92 -50.61 19.33
N LEU A 377 6.91 -51.39 18.96
CA LEU A 377 6.53 -52.70 19.52
C LEU A 377 6.84 -53.02 21.01
N SER A 378 5.82 -53.25 21.85
CA SER A 378 5.56 -54.58 22.48
C SER A 378 4.36 -54.64 23.45
N LYS A 379 3.32 -55.38 23.02
CA LYS A 379 2.68 -56.53 23.71
C LYS A 379 1.82 -56.34 25.00
N SER A 380 0.59 -56.89 24.94
CA SER A 380 -0.29 -57.35 26.06
C SER A 380 -0.78 -56.26 27.06
N THR A 381 -2.01 -56.22 27.62
CA THR A 381 -3.27 -57.01 27.60
C THR A 381 -4.37 -56.14 28.26
N SER A 382 -5.70 -56.37 28.21
CA SER A 382 -6.58 -57.37 27.57
C SER A 382 -8.06 -56.93 27.59
N SER A 383 -8.88 -57.49 26.70
CA SER A 383 -10.31 -57.86 26.89
C SER A 383 -11.40 -56.82 27.26
N ARG A 384 -12.50 -56.85 26.49
CA ARG A 384 -13.93 -56.69 26.89
C ARG A 384 -14.40 -55.30 27.36
N SER A 385 -15.67 -54.88 27.23
CA SER A 385 -16.80 -55.18 26.31
C SER A 385 -18.00 -54.29 26.74
N SER A 386 -19.02 -54.09 25.87
CA SER A 386 -20.31 -53.37 26.15
C SER A 386 -20.20 -51.88 26.55
N GLY A 387 -21.17 -51.00 26.30
CA GLY A 387 -22.48 -51.13 25.63
C GLY A 387 -23.61 -50.51 26.47
N ARG A 388 -24.53 -49.74 25.84
CA ARG A 388 -25.70 -49.03 26.43
C ARG A 388 -25.37 -47.85 27.37
N SER A 389 -26.29 -46.93 27.74
CA SER A 389 -27.46 -46.28 27.09
C SER A 389 -28.05 -45.24 28.07
N GLY A 390 -28.53 -44.09 27.58
CA GLY A 390 -29.33 -43.12 28.36
C GLY A 390 -28.55 -42.28 29.38
N SER A 391 -29.09 -41.20 29.97
CA SER A 391 -30.30 -40.42 29.67
C SER A 391 -30.18 -39.02 30.30
N SER A 392 -30.95 -38.04 29.78
CA SER A 392 -31.50 -36.84 30.47
C SER A 392 -30.80 -36.26 31.72
N GLY A 393 -30.35 -35.01 31.63
CA GLY A 393 -29.99 -34.18 32.79
C GLY A 393 -30.02 -32.69 32.45
N SER A 394 -30.97 -31.96 33.01
CA SER A 394 -31.27 -30.56 32.64
C SER A 394 -30.79 -29.55 33.69
N PHE A 395 -30.67 -28.28 33.26
CA PHE A 395 -30.67 -27.03 34.05
C PHE A 395 -29.79 -26.88 35.31
N SER A 396 -28.91 -25.87 35.28
CA SER A 396 -28.94 -24.77 36.29
C SER A 396 -28.09 -23.57 35.88
N SER A 397 -28.69 -22.39 35.92
CA SER A 397 -28.05 -21.09 35.65
C SER A 397 -27.17 -20.64 36.83
N ARG A 398 -26.05 -19.97 36.56
CA ARG A 398 -25.44 -19.01 37.50
C ARG A 398 -24.95 -17.76 36.79
N SER A 399 -25.73 -16.70 36.94
CA SER A 399 -25.32 -15.33 36.63
C SER A 399 -24.32 -14.84 37.68
N SER A 400 -23.31 -14.09 37.26
CA SER A 400 -22.46 -13.29 38.16
C SER A 400 -22.40 -11.87 37.61
N SER A 401 -23.11 -10.97 38.27
CA SER A 401 -23.15 -9.53 38.00
C SER A 401 -21.85 -8.85 38.44
N SER A 402 -21.26 -8.01 37.60
CA SER A 402 -20.26 -7.02 38.01
C SER A 402 -20.67 -5.62 37.54
N SER A 403 -20.69 -4.69 38.49
CA SER A 403 -21.30 -3.37 38.39
C SER A 403 -20.41 -2.29 37.76
N SER A 404 -21.05 -1.43 36.96
CA SER A 404 -20.97 0.03 37.01
C SER A 404 -19.63 0.72 37.31
N ARG A 405 -19.05 1.40 36.32
CA ARG A 405 -18.38 2.69 36.53
C ARG A 405 -18.72 3.69 35.43
N SER A 406 -19.50 4.70 35.81
CA SER A 406 -19.80 5.88 35.01
C SER A 406 -18.68 6.92 35.15
N SER A 407 -18.30 7.54 34.03
CA SER A 407 -17.39 8.69 33.99
C SER A 407 -18.03 9.81 33.18
N ARG A 408 -18.29 10.95 33.84
CA ARG A 408 -18.77 12.18 33.21
C ARG A 408 -17.60 12.95 32.58
N SER A 409 -17.82 13.54 31.41
CA SER A 409 -17.22 14.80 30.88
C SER A 409 -17.55 14.89 29.39
N SER A 410 -17.74 16.05 28.76
CA SER A 410 -17.89 17.42 29.26
C SER A 410 -18.59 18.26 28.18
N SER A 411 -19.36 19.25 28.59
CA SER A 411 -20.07 20.15 27.68
C SER A 411 -19.16 21.23 27.10
N SER A 412 -19.23 21.46 25.79
CA SER A 412 -18.89 22.77 25.20
C SER A 412 -20.03 23.23 24.28
N ARG A 413 -20.63 24.37 24.63
CA ARG A 413 -21.50 25.14 23.74
C ARG A 413 -20.62 26.09 22.95
N SER A 414 -20.86 26.21 21.64
CA SER A 414 -20.40 27.36 20.85
C SER A 414 -21.56 27.88 20.01
N SER A 415 -21.63 29.21 19.92
CA SER A 415 -22.85 29.93 19.60
C SER A 415 -22.86 30.45 18.16
N GLY A 416 -24.00 30.31 17.50
CA GLY A 416 -24.49 31.30 16.54
C GLY A 416 -23.82 31.37 15.16
N SER A 417 -24.65 31.19 14.13
CA SER A 417 -24.85 32.25 13.13
C SER A 417 -26.22 32.08 12.47
N ARG A 418 -26.96 33.19 12.39
CA ARG A 418 -28.22 33.29 11.65
C ARG A 418 -27.90 33.56 10.18
N SER A 419 -28.58 32.89 9.25
CA SER A 419 -28.72 33.40 7.87
C SER A 419 -30.01 32.89 7.21
N SER A 420 -30.91 33.83 6.98
CA SER A 420 -31.61 34.03 5.70
C SER A 420 -32.33 32.85 5.04
N SER A 421 -33.61 32.68 5.41
CA SER A 421 -34.61 32.05 4.53
C SER A 421 -35.03 33.01 3.42
N SER A 422 -34.80 32.67 2.15
CA SER A 422 -35.42 33.32 0.99
C SER A 422 -36.21 32.31 0.16
N ARG A 423 -37.51 32.53 0.06
CA ARG A 423 -38.40 31.85 -0.89
C ARG A 423 -38.10 32.35 -2.31
N SER A 424 -38.15 31.45 -3.29
CA SER A 424 -38.38 31.84 -4.69
C SER A 424 -39.34 30.86 -5.36
N SER A 425 -40.51 31.35 -5.72
CA SER A 425 -41.34 30.80 -6.81
C SER A 425 -40.48 30.79 -8.10
N GLY A 426 -40.61 29.86 -9.04
CA GLY A 426 -41.87 29.37 -9.59
C GLY A 426 -42.19 30.18 -10.85
N SER A 427 -41.60 29.80 -11.99
CA SER A 427 -41.95 30.27 -13.34
C SER A 427 -41.71 29.15 -14.35
N SER A 428 -42.78 28.71 -15.00
CA SER A 428 -42.76 27.82 -16.16
C SER A 428 -42.42 28.60 -17.42
N VAL A 429 -41.53 28.08 -18.28
CA VAL A 429 -41.34 28.57 -19.64
C VAL A 429 -41.54 27.42 -20.62
N SER A 430 -42.61 27.53 -21.40
CA SER A 430 -42.87 26.69 -22.58
C SER A 430 -42.02 27.18 -23.76
N PHE A 431 -41.39 26.26 -24.47
CA PHE A 431 -40.81 26.53 -25.80
C PHE A 431 -41.60 25.78 -26.87
N THR A 432 -41.98 26.53 -27.90
CA THR A 432 -42.41 26.04 -29.21
C THR A 432 -41.21 26.05 -30.14
N ASP A 433 -40.77 24.87 -30.59
CA ASP A 433 -40.69 24.46 -32.01
C ASP A 433 -40.22 22.99 -32.09
#